data_AF-A0AAW8BT37-F1
#
_entry.id   AF-A0AAW8BT37-F1
#
_cell.length_a   1.000
_cell.length_b   1.000
_cell.length_c   1.000
_cell.angle_alpha   90.00
_cell.angle_beta   90.00
_cell.angle_gamma   90.00
#
_symmetry.space_group_name_H-M   'P 1'
#
loop_
_entity.id
_entity.type
_entity.pdbx_description
1 polymer ?
#
loop_
_entity_poly.entity_id
_entity_poly.type
_entity_poly.pdbx_seq_one_letter_code
_entity_poly.pdbx_strand_id
1 'polypeptide(L)'
;MTLIHYNTPQIAEVVQQIAQASSQTETNHQRSLQIVTANANNFGGQGSEAFQTVIAKVNHEYAQSQAAIARAGAALSAANDAMTQGDLASRAQYI
;
A
#
# COMPACT_ATOMS: atom_id res chain seq x y z
N MET A 1 -26.77 -14.62 -21.96
CA MET A 1 -26.26 -13.49 -21.16
C MET A 1 -25.47 -14.07 -20.01
N THR A 2 -24.16 -13.82 -19.95
CA THR A 2 -23.31 -14.21 -18.84
C THR A 2 -23.65 -13.32 -17.64
N LEU A 3 -24.19 -13.93 -16.58
CA LEU A 3 -24.45 -13.26 -15.32
C LEU A 3 -23.10 -12.88 -14.72
N ILE A 4 -22.69 -11.61 -14.84
CA ILE A 4 -21.44 -11.19 -14.24
C ILE A 4 -21.69 -11.03 -12.74
N HIS A 5 -21.22 -12.03 -11.97
CA HIS A 5 -21.25 -11.99 -10.52
C HIS A 5 -20.10 -11.10 -10.03
N TYR A 6 -20.44 -9.97 -9.45
CA TYR A 6 -19.48 -8.98 -8.97
C TYR A 6 -19.50 -8.96 -7.43
N ASN A 7 -18.42 -9.46 -6.81
CA ASN A 7 -18.27 -9.54 -5.35
C ASN A 7 -17.84 -8.20 -4.73
N THR A 8 -18.72 -7.20 -4.78
CA THR A 8 -18.57 -5.90 -4.08
C THR A 8 -18.09 -5.97 -2.62
N PRO A 9 -18.55 -6.89 -1.75
CA PRO A 9 -18.04 -6.97 -0.38
C PRO A 9 -16.56 -7.38 -0.28
N GLN A 10 -16.04 -8.15 -1.23
CA GLN A 10 -14.62 -8.53 -1.25
C GLN A 10 -13.72 -7.35 -1.58
N ILE A 11 -14.18 -6.41 -2.43
CA ILE A 11 -13.40 -5.21 -2.77
C ILE A 11 -13.27 -4.30 -1.55
N ALA A 12 -14.36 -4.11 -0.79
CA ALA A 12 -14.33 -3.33 0.44
C ALA A 12 -13.38 -3.93 1.50
N GLU A 13 -13.36 -5.26 1.63
CA GLU A 13 -12.44 -5.97 2.51
C GLU A 13 -10.97 -5.77 2.08
N VAL A 14 -10.67 -5.91 0.79
CA VAL A 14 -9.30 -5.71 0.28
C VAL A 14 -8.83 -4.26 0.45
N VAL A 15 -9.71 -3.27 0.29
CA VAL A 15 -9.38 -1.85 0.59
C VAL A 15 -9.01 -1.67 2.06
N GLN A 16 -9.72 -2.32 2.98
CA GLN A 16 -9.35 -2.28 4.41
C GLN A 16 -8.01 -2.97 4.68
N GLN A 17 -7.75 -4.11 4.03
CA GLN A 17 -6.46 -4.80 4.15
C GLN A 17 -5.29 -3.94 3.62
N ILE A 18 -5.49 -3.19 2.54
CA ILE A 18 -4.50 -2.25 2.01
C ILE A 18 -4.25 -1.09 2.97
N ALA A 19 -5.30 -0.53 3.59
CA ALA A 19 -5.15 0.52 4.59
C ALA A 19 -4.35 0.02 5.81
N GLN A 20 -4.63 -1.20 6.28
CA GLN A 20 -3.87 -1.85 7.35
C GLN A 20 -2.41 -2.08 6.94
N ALA A 21 -2.18 -2.61 5.74
CA ALA A 21 -0.83 -2.83 5.21
C ALA A 21 -0.04 -1.52 5.12
N SER A 22 -0.68 -0.42 4.72
CA SER A 22 -0.08 0.92 4.69
C SER A 22 0.34 1.38 6.09
N SER A 23 -0.56 1.28 7.07
CA SER A 23 -0.29 1.67 8.46
C SER A 23 0.83 0.83 9.09
N GLN A 24 0.81 -0.48 8.84
CA GLN A 24 1.85 -1.38 9.31
C GLN A 24 3.20 -1.09 8.64
N THR A 25 3.20 -0.74 7.35
CA THR A 25 4.41 -0.37 6.61
C THR A 25 5.05 0.88 7.20
N GLU A 26 4.27 1.91 7.52
CA GLU A 26 4.76 3.13 8.17
C GLU A 26 5.32 2.84 9.58
N THR A 27 4.59 2.05 10.37
CA THR A 27 5.06 1.64 11.71
C THR A 27 6.39 0.88 11.63
N ASN A 28 6.50 -0.03 10.66
CA ASN A 28 7.72 -0.79 10.44
C ASN A 28 8.87 0.10 9.96
N HIS A 29 8.59 1.10 9.12
CA HIS A 29 9.61 2.07 8.66
C HIS A 29 10.22 2.81 9.84
N GLN A 30 9.39 3.38 10.70
CA GLN A 30 9.85 4.09 11.89
C GLN A 30 10.67 3.17 12.82
N ARG A 31 10.20 1.94 13.02
CA ARG A 31 10.92 0.93 13.82
C ARG A 31 12.27 0.55 13.19
N SER A 32 12.32 0.37 11.87
CA SER A 32 13.56 0.08 11.15
C SER A 32 14.58 1.21 11.32
N LEU A 33 14.15 2.46 11.18
CA LEU A 33 15.03 3.62 11.39
C LEU A 33 15.54 3.71 12.83
N GLN A 34 14.68 3.44 13.81
CA GLN A 34 15.08 3.39 15.22
C GLN A 34 16.14 2.30 15.46
N ILE A 35 15.96 1.11 14.89
CA ILE A 35 16.92 0.00 15.02
C ILE A 35 18.27 0.38 14.41
N VAL A 36 18.27 0.93 13.19
CA VAL A 36 19.52 1.35 12.53
C VAL A 36 20.21 2.45 13.35
N THR A 37 19.45 3.43 13.83
CA THR A 37 19.97 4.54 14.65
C THR A 37 20.53 4.06 15.98
N ALA A 38 19.85 3.16 16.67
CA ALA A 38 20.31 2.57 17.93
C ALA A 38 21.59 1.74 17.74
N ASN A 39 21.79 1.18 16.54
CA ASN A 39 22.97 0.41 16.18
C ASN A 39 23.98 1.21 15.35
N ALA A 40 23.93 2.54 15.37
CA ALA A 40 24.81 3.38 14.56
C ALA A 40 26.30 3.07 14.78
N ASN A 41 26.70 2.73 16.00
CA ASN A 41 28.07 2.35 16.33
C ASN A 41 28.56 1.12 15.55
N ASN A 42 27.67 0.17 15.22
CA ASN A 42 28.01 -1.01 14.41
C ASN A 42 28.29 -0.66 12.95
N PHE A 43 27.87 0.53 12.51
CA PHE A 43 28.12 1.06 11.18
C PHE A 43 29.23 2.11 11.17
N GLY A 44 29.98 2.30 12.28
CA GLY A 44 31.02 3.33 12.38
C GLY A 44 30.51 4.71 12.84
N GLY A 45 29.31 4.76 13.45
CA GLY A 45 28.69 5.97 13.99
C GLY A 45 27.71 6.63 13.03
N GLN A 46 26.88 7.56 13.54
CA GLN A 46 25.83 8.23 12.75
C GLN A 46 26.37 9.08 11.60
N GLY A 47 27.63 9.54 11.69
CA GLY A 47 28.28 10.31 10.64
C GLY A 47 28.91 9.45 9.54
N SER A 48 28.95 8.12 9.69
CA SER A 48 29.62 7.27 8.73
C SER A 48 28.83 7.12 7.43
N GLU A 49 29.55 6.90 6.33
CA GLU A 49 28.95 6.61 5.03
C GLU A 49 28.14 5.30 5.07
N ALA A 50 28.60 4.29 5.82
CA ALA A 50 27.88 3.03 5.97
C ALA A 50 26.52 3.22 6.66
N PHE A 51 26.46 4.04 7.72
CA PHE A 51 25.20 4.37 8.39
C PHE A 51 24.25 5.11 7.44
N GLN A 52 24.74 6.14 6.75
CA GLN A 52 23.95 6.90 5.79
C GLN A 52 23.42 6.03 4.64
N THR A 53 24.25 5.10 4.14
CA THR A 53 23.85 4.14 3.10
C THR A 53 22.72 3.24 3.56
N VAL A 54 22.79 2.73 4.80
CA VAL A 54 21.73 1.86 5.35
C VAL A 54 20.43 2.64 5.56
N ILE A 55 20.49 3.86 6.09
CA ILE A 55 19.30 4.73 6.24
C ILE A 55 18.68 5.03 4.87
N ALA A 56 19.51 5.40 3.88
CA ALA A 56 19.05 5.68 2.53
C ALA A 56 18.37 4.45 1.91
N LYS A 57 18.95 3.26 2.09
CA LYS A 57 18.36 2.00 1.62
C LYS A 57 17.03 1.72 2.29
N VAL A 58 16.93 1.84 3.62
CA VAL A 58 15.67 1.66 4.35
C VAL A 58 14.61 2.61 3.79
N ASN A 59 14.91 3.91 3.68
CA ASN A 59 13.97 4.89 3.15
C ASN A 59 13.52 4.57 1.72
N HIS A 60 14.44 4.12 0.87
CA HIS A 60 14.14 3.78 -0.52
C HIS A 60 13.18 2.59 -0.63
N GLU A 61 13.45 1.50 0.08
CA GLU A 61 12.61 0.29 0.06
C GLU A 61 11.19 0.57 0.61
N TYR A 62 11.10 1.38 1.66
CA TYR A 62 9.80 1.79 2.21
C TYR A 62 9.05 2.73 1.26
N ALA A 63 9.72 3.67 0.60
CA ALA A 63 9.10 4.53 -0.41
C ALA A 63 8.54 3.71 -1.58
N GLN A 64 9.28 2.71 -2.06
CA GLN A 64 8.78 1.79 -3.09
C GLN A 64 7.56 1.00 -2.62
N SER A 65 7.60 0.48 -1.40
CA SER A 65 6.50 -0.28 -0.81
C SER A 65 5.24 0.58 -0.65
N GLN A 66 5.36 1.80 -0.14
CA GLN A 66 4.25 2.75 -0.03
C GLN A 66 3.67 3.11 -1.42
N ALA A 67 4.52 3.31 -2.43
CA ALA A 67 4.06 3.56 -3.79
C ALA A 67 3.32 2.36 -4.40
N ALA A 68 3.73 1.13 -4.10
CA ALA A 68 3.01 -0.07 -4.52
C ALA A 68 1.63 -0.19 -3.86
N ILE A 69 1.57 0.05 -2.54
CA ILE A 69 0.32 0.05 -1.77
C ILE A 69 -0.65 1.12 -2.30
N ALA A 70 -0.16 2.34 -2.55
CA ALA A 70 -0.96 3.43 -3.09
C ALA A 70 -1.52 3.09 -4.49
N ARG A 71 -0.71 2.50 -5.37
CA ARG A 71 -1.16 2.04 -6.70
C ARG A 71 -2.21 0.94 -6.60
N ALA A 72 -2.06 -0.01 -5.68
CA ALA A 72 -3.04 -1.05 -5.44
C ALA A 72 -4.38 -0.47 -4.95
N GLY A 73 -4.33 0.48 -4.03
CA GLY A 73 -5.52 1.19 -3.55
C GLY A 73 -6.26 1.91 -4.69
N ALA A 74 -5.53 2.70 -5.50
CA ALA A 74 -6.10 3.41 -6.64
C ALA A 74 -6.73 2.46 -7.68
N ALA A 75 -6.07 1.34 -7.99
CA ALA A 75 -6.59 0.35 -8.93
C ALA A 75 -7.89 -0.29 -8.44
N LEU A 76 -8.00 -0.59 -7.14
CA LEU A 76 -9.21 -1.17 -6.56
C LEU A 76 -10.35 -0.16 -6.45
N SER A 77 -10.06 1.10 -6.10
CA SER A 77 -11.06 2.17 -6.14
C SER A 77 -11.60 2.35 -7.56
N ALA A 78 -10.73 2.40 -8.57
CA ALA A 78 -11.14 2.51 -9.97
C ALA A 78 -11.96 1.29 -10.43
N ALA A 79 -11.60 0.08 -10.01
CA ALA A 79 -12.38 -1.12 -10.27
C ALA A 79 -13.77 -1.04 -9.62
N ASN A 80 -13.86 -0.59 -8.36
CA ASN A 80 -15.13 -0.43 -7.65
C ASN A 80 -16.06 0.59 -8.34
N ASP A 81 -15.51 1.73 -8.78
CA ASP A 81 -16.26 2.78 -9.45
C ASP A 81 -16.78 2.31 -10.82
N ALA A 82 -15.92 1.64 -11.61
CA ALA A 82 -16.30 1.06 -12.90
C ALA A 82 -17.41 -0.01 -12.74
N MET A 83 -17.32 -0.83 -11.69
CA MET A 83 -18.32 -1.85 -11.39
C MET A 83 -19.66 -1.23 -10.97
N THR A 84 -19.63 -0.16 -10.16
CA THR A 84 -20.84 0.58 -9.74
C THR A 84 -21.53 1.23 -10.93
N GLN A 85 -20.77 1.82 -11.86
CA GLN A 85 -21.31 2.40 -13.09
C GLN A 85 -21.90 1.33 -14.04
N GLY A 86 -21.23 0.18 -14.16
CA GLY A 86 -21.73 -0.97 -14.92
C GLY A 86 -23.06 -1.50 -14.38
N ASP A 87 -23.22 -1.57 -13.06
CA ASP A 87 -24.49 -1.95 -12.41
C ASP A 87 -25.62 -0.96 -12.76
N LEU A 88 -25.37 0.34 -12.61
CA LEU A 88 -26.35 1.39 -12.95
C LEU A 88 -26.78 1.34 -14.42
N ALA A 89 -25.83 1.16 -15.33
CA ALA A 89 -26.10 1.05 -16.77
C ALA A 89 -26.88 -0.23 -17.13
N SER A 90 -26.57 -1.34 -16.47
CA SER A 90 -27.27 -2.61 -16.67
C SER A 90 -28.69 -2.56 -16.10
N ARG A 91 -28.89 -1.96 -14.92
CA ARG A 91 -30.23 -1.77 -14.33
C ARG A 91 -31.11 -0.87 -15.19
N ALA A 92 -30.55 0.17 -15.81
CA ALA A 92 -31.28 1.06 -16.72
C ALA A 92 -31.76 0.38 -18.02
N GLN A 93 -31.19 -0.77 -18.40
CA GLN A 93 -31.63 -1.53 -19.58
C GLN A 93 -32.84 -2.45 -19.31
N TYR A 94 -33.20 -2.67 -18.03
CA TYR A 94 -34.30 -3.55 -17.61
C TYR A 94 -35.52 -2.80 -17.04
N ILE A 95 -35.54 -1.46 -17.16
CA ILE A 95 -36.69 -0.59 -16.85
C ILE A 95 -37.19 0.02 -18.17
#